data_AF-A0A2T7PZP4-F1
#
_entry.id   AF-A0A2T7PZP4-F1
#
_cell.length_a   1.000
_cell.length_b   1.000
_cell.length_c   1.000
_cell.angle_alpha   90.00
_cell.angle_beta   90.00
_cell.angle_gamma   90.00
#
_symmetry.space_group_name_H-M   'P 1'
#
loop_
_entity.id
_entity.type
_entity.pdbx_description
1 polymer ?
#
loop_
_entity_poly.entity_id
_entity_poly.type
_entity_poly.pdbx_seq_one_letter_code
_entity_poly.pdbx_strand_id
1 'polypeptide(L)'
;MSAKGNPIDTDCITLTRYVLQEQRKHPEATGDLTQLLNAILTAVKAVSSAVRKAGIHQLYGISGTANISGDQVKKLDVLANDLFINMLQSSYTTCLLVSEENDNAIVVETEMQGKYIVCFDPLDGSSNIDCLVSIGSIFGVYRKTNSEPVSESDALQPGNQLVVAGYALYGSATMVVLTTGNGVQGFTYDPAIGEFLLTEPNIKCKPRGKIYSLNEGYEQYWDEPTKEYVKSKKFPASGKPYAARYIGSMVADVHRTLVYGGIFMYPATVEAPKGKLRLLYECNPMAFIMEQAGGRAIDGSQRILDIQPTKIHERAPIFMGSQEDTTVVRMKAMTGLMAALHMLLLTQTTVNGAHDGDGPRPCCFPASFQATVADLRSVSTTDIRLFEVYRDWDKRLQVQKIMSFAAPGLVAPTTTVIMDFKNMTQYVIASNGDCQSRPLDYAMLEPCMPENAKYLGKTYVGFGSHAADFEGWSFTRADQGRNIAMTVAVTPGDCVPVMETITGYLGQGQIDTLVMFTAFKALKDRSVFNIPPNCFSEMM
;
A
#
# COMPACT_ATOMS: atom_id res chain seq x y z
N MET A 1 -18.13 -1.90 -29.61
CA MET A 1 -17.61 -1.77 -31.00
C MET A 1 -18.35 -2.80 -31.83
N SER A 2 -19.13 -2.33 -32.81
CA SER A 2 -20.10 -3.15 -33.55
C SER A 2 -19.43 -4.33 -34.24
N ALA A 3 -19.90 -5.54 -33.94
CA ALA A 3 -19.34 -6.77 -34.46
C ALA A 3 -19.69 -7.02 -35.95
N LYS A 4 -20.31 -6.07 -36.67
CA LYS A 4 -20.93 -6.35 -37.97
C LYS A 4 -20.93 -5.20 -38.98
N GLY A 5 -19.87 -4.38 -39.04
CA GLY A 5 -19.69 -3.44 -40.17
C GLY A 5 -20.81 -2.42 -40.39
N ASN A 6 -21.72 -2.26 -39.42
CA ASN A 6 -22.79 -1.29 -39.45
C ASN A 6 -22.26 -0.01 -38.77
N PRO A 7 -22.38 1.17 -39.42
CA PRO A 7 -21.85 2.43 -38.88
C PRO A 7 -22.58 2.89 -37.62
N ILE A 8 -23.77 2.33 -37.35
CA ILE A 8 -24.56 2.56 -36.14
C ILE A 8 -24.64 1.24 -35.38
N ASP A 9 -24.07 1.22 -34.17
CA ASP A 9 -24.16 0.09 -33.24
C ASP A 9 -25.36 0.31 -32.31
N THR A 10 -26.49 -0.34 -32.62
CA THR A 10 -27.70 -0.29 -31.77
C THR A 10 -27.65 -1.32 -30.63
N ASP A 11 -26.62 -2.18 -30.58
CA ASP A 11 -26.51 -3.24 -29.57
C ASP A 11 -25.81 -2.72 -28.31
N CYS A 12 -26.52 -1.91 -27.53
CA CYS A 12 -26.01 -1.42 -26.25
C CYS A 12 -26.12 -2.49 -25.15
N ILE A 13 -25.11 -2.52 -24.26
CA ILE A 13 -25.09 -3.42 -23.10
C ILE A 13 -25.54 -2.61 -21.89
N THR A 14 -26.77 -2.84 -21.44
CA THR A 14 -27.24 -2.30 -20.16
C THR A 14 -26.59 -3.05 -19.00
N LEU A 15 -26.50 -2.41 -17.84
CA LEU A 15 -25.94 -3.04 -16.63
C LEU A 15 -26.75 -4.28 -16.24
N THR A 16 -28.08 -4.22 -16.31
CA THR A 16 -28.94 -5.40 -16.07
C THR A 16 -28.64 -6.52 -17.07
N ARG A 17 -28.45 -6.22 -18.36
CA ARG A 17 -28.04 -7.22 -19.37
C ARG A 17 -26.67 -7.80 -19.06
N TYR A 18 -25.71 -6.97 -18.66
CA TYR A 18 -24.37 -7.41 -18.29
C TYR A 18 -24.42 -8.39 -17.12
N VAL A 19 -25.13 -8.06 -16.04
CA VAL A 19 -25.24 -8.92 -14.85
C VAL A 19 -25.94 -10.23 -15.19
N LEU A 20 -26.99 -10.22 -16.02
CA LEU A 20 -27.63 -11.44 -16.50
C LEU A 20 -26.69 -12.31 -17.35
N GLN A 21 -25.83 -11.70 -18.17
CA GLN A 21 -24.83 -12.42 -18.95
C GLN A 21 -23.75 -13.04 -18.05
N GLU A 22 -23.30 -12.32 -17.02
CA GLU A 22 -22.36 -12.87 -16.02
C GLU A 22 -23.01 -14.00 -15.21
N GLN A 23 -24.25 -13.83 -14.75
CA GLN A 23 -24.98 -14.87 -14.02
C GLN A 23 -25.06 -16.18 -14.82
N ARG A 24 -25.30 -16.12 -16.13
CA ARG A 24 -25.36 -17.32 -17.00
C ARG A 24 -24.06 -18.11 -17.06
N LYS A 25 -22.91 -17.52 -16.69
CA LYS A 25 -21.62 -18.21 -16.61
C LYS A 25 -21.49 -19.07 -15.34
N HIS A 26 -22.41 -18.91 -14.38
CA HIS A 26 -22.40 -19.56 -13.07
C HIS A 26 -23.66 -20.42 -12.88
N PRO A 27 -23.61 -21.74 -13.16
CA PRO A 27 -24.78 -22.63 -13.05
C PRO A 27 -25.44 -22.65 -11.67
N GLU A 28 -24.68 -22.37 -10.62
CA GLU A 28 -25.12 -22.30 -9.22
C GLU A 28 -25.82 -20.98 -8.85
N ALA A 29 -25.81 -19.98 -9.73
CA ALA A 29 -26.34 -18.66 -9.44
C ALA A 29 -27.89 -18.62 -9.53
N THR A 30 -28.53 -18.48 -8.37
CA THR A 30 -30.00 -18.46 -8.21
C THR A 30 -30.68 -17.22 -8.78
N GLY A 31 -29.94 -16.12 -9.00
CA GLY A 31 -30.48 -14.82 -9.42
C GLY A 31 -30.54 -13.78 -8.31
N ASP A 32 -30.34 -14.18 -7.04
CA ASP A 32 -30.42 -13.28 -5.89
C ASP A 32 -29.46 -12.09 -6.01
N LEU A 33 -28.22 -12.33 -6.49
CA LEU A 33 -27.25 -11.25 -6.69
C LEU A 33 -27.69 -10.25 -7.76
N THR A 34 -28.36 -10.74 -8.82
CA THR A 34 -28.91 -9.91 -9.88
C THR A 34 -30.03 -9.03 -9.35
N GLN A 35 -30.91 -9.59 -8.51
CA GLN A 35 -31.98 -8.84 -7.84
C GLN A 35 -31.41 -7.79 -6.88
N LEU A 36 -30.40 -8.15 -6.08
CA LEU A 36 -29.68 -7.22 -5.21
C LEU A 36 -29.08 -6.04 -5.98
N LEU A 37 -28.39 -6.31 -7.10
CA LEU A 37 -27.78 -5.25 -7.90
C LEU A 37 -28.85 -4.36 -8.51
N ASN A 38 -29.97 -4.90 -9.01
CA ASN A 38 -31.07 -4.07 -9.51
C ASN A 38 -31.67 -3.16 -8.41
N ALA A 39 -31.76 -3.63 -7.16
CA ALA A 39 -32.20 -2.82 -6.03
C ALA A 39 -31.22 -1.66 -5.75
N ILE A 40 -29.91 -1.94 -5.71
CA ILE A 40 -28.86 -0.92 -5.57
C ILE A 40 -28.97 0.12 -6.69
N LEU A 41 -29.11 -0.30 -7.94
CA LEU A 41 -29.20 0.62 -9.09
C LEU A 41 -30.47 1.47 -9.04
N THR A 42 -31.56 0.94 -8.52
CA THR A 42 -32.80 1.70 -8.33
C THR A 42 -32.60 2.80 -7.28
N ALA A 43 -31.96 2.48 -6.15
CA ALA A 43 -31.57 3.47 -5.15
C ALA A 43 -30.65 4.54 -5.75
N VAL A 44 -29.60 4.13 -6.49
CA VAL A 44 -28.69 5.06 -7.18
C VAL A 44 -29.42 5.99 -8.14
N LYS A 45 -30.39 5.50 -8.93
CA LYS A 45 -31.20 6.36 -9.83
C LYS A 45 -32.03 7.37 -9.05
N ALA A 46 -32.63 6.96 -7.94
CA ALA A 46 -33.42 7.83 -7.08
C ALA A 46 -32.55 8.93 -6.44
N VAL A 47 -31.39 8.57 -5.88
CA VAL A 47 -30.41 9.51 -5.31
C VAL A 47 -29.90 10.46 -6.39
N SER A 48 -29.50 9.93 -7.55
CA SER A 48 -29.07 10.68 -8.74
C SER A 48 -30.08 11.75 -9.18
N SER A 49 -31.38 11.44 -9.11
CA SER A 49 -32.48 12.38 -9.40
C SER A 49 -32.61 13.44 -8.31
N ALA A 50 -32.50 13.05 -7.03
CA ALA A 50 -32.57 13.97 -5.90
C ALA A 50 -31.39 14.98 -5.90
N VAL A 51 -30.16 14.49 -6.07
CA VAL A 51 -28.93 15.29 -6.13
C VAL A 51 -29.01 16.37 -7.21
N ARG A 52 -29.47 16.02 -8.42
CA ARG A 52 -29.61 16.97 -9.55
C ARG A 52 -30.62 18.09 -9.31
N LYS A 53 -31.53 17.92 -8.35
CA LYS A 53 -32.61 18.87 -8.04
C LYS A 53 -32.55 19.37 -6.59
N ALA A 54 -31.44 19.14 -5.89
CA ALA A 54 -31.33 19.38 -4.46
C ALA A 54 -31.62 20.85 -4.08
N GLY A 55 -31.11 21.81 -4.87
CA GLY A 55 -31.38 23.23 -4.66
C GLY A 55 -32.82 23.65 -4.96
N ILE A 56 -33.51 22.97 -5.86
CA ILE A 56 -34.92 23.25 -6.22
C ILE A 56 -35.85 22.78 -5.10
N HIS A 57 -35.56 21.63 -4.50
CA HIS A 57 -36.37 21.01 -3.45
C HIS A 57 -35.93 21.36 -2.02
N GLN A 58 -35.04 22.36 -1.86
CA GLN A 58 -34.50 22.78 -0.54
C GLN A 58 -33.91 21.61 0.28
N LEU A 59 -33.27 20.68 -0.42
CA LEU A 59 -32.59 19.52 0.17
C LEU A 59 -31.19 19.88 0.70
N TYR A 60 -30.76 21.14 0.56
CA TYR A 60 -29.54 21.65 1.18
C TYR A 60 -29.74 21.95 2.67
N GLY A 61 -28.64 21.89 3.40
CA GLY A 61 -28.59 22.17 4.83
C GLY A 61 -28.79 20.96 5.75
N ILE A 62 -28.71 21.26 7.04
CA ILE A 62 -28.61 20.30 8.15
C ILE A 62 -30.00 19.73 8.47
N SER A 63 -30.08 18.42 8.73
CA SER A 63 -31.31 17.72 9.13
C SER A 63 -31.66 17.90 10.61
N GLY A 64 -30.73 18.43 11.41
CA GLY A 64 -30.87 18.66 12.86
C GLY A 64 -30.31 17.54 13.73
N THR A 65 -29.76 16.48 13.13
CA THR A 65 -29.11 15.34 13.80
C THR A 65 -27.61 15.32 13.51
N ALA A 66 -26.80 14.83 14.46
CA ALA A 66 -25.38 14.57 14.28
C ALA A 66 -25.17 13.05 14.25
N ASN A 67 -24.34 12.54 13.34
CA ASN A 67 -24.01 11.12 13.29
C ASN A 67 -22.89 10.77 14.29
N ILE A 68 -22.73 9.48 14.64
CA ILE A 68 -21.64 8.96 15.49
C ILE A 68 -20.23 9.29 14.99
N SER A 69 -20.13 9.58 13.70
CA SER A 69 -18.94 10.00 13.00
C SER A 69 -18.48 11.42 13.36
N GLY A 70 -19.37 12.22 13.96
CA GLY A 70 -19.17 13.62 14.34
C GLY A 70 -19.47 14.63 13.22
N ASP A 71 -19.96 14.16 12.07
CA ASP A 71 -20.34 14.98 10.94
C ASP A 71 -21.81 15.45 11.08
N GLN A 72 -22.12 16.68 10.63
CA GLN A 72 -23.49 17.19 10.65
C GLN A 72 -24.30 16.55 9.52
N VAL A 73 -25.35 15.81 9.86
CA VAL A 73 -26.16 15.08 8.89
C VAL A 73 -26.94 16.07 8.01
N LYS A 74 -26.75 16.01 6.70
CA LYS A 74 -27.51 16.80 5.73
C LYS A 74 -28.78 16.07 5.35
N LYS A 75 -29.81 16.82 4.93
CA LYS A 75 -31.11 16.23 4.53
C LYS A 75 -30.96 15.20 3.40
N LEU A 76 -30.00 15.43 2.49
CA LEU A 76 -29.75 14.53 1.37
C LEU A 76 -29.10 13.21 1.83
N ASP A 77 -28.33 13.21 2.92
CA ASP A 77 -27.76 12.00 3.52
C ASP A 77 -28.89 11.11 4.05
N VAL A 78 -29.85 11.69 4.79
CA VAL A 78 -31.04 10.98 5.30
C VAL A 78 -31.86 10.38 4.14
N LEU A 79 -32.13 11.17 3.11
CA LEU A 79 -32.88 10.70 1.94
C LEU A 79 -32.17 9.54 1.24
N ALA A 80 -30.85 9.66 1.02
CA ALA A 80 -30.07 8.63 0.37
C ALA A 80 -30.06 7.34 1.22
N ASN A 81 -29.86 7.46 2.53
CA ASN A 81 -29.88 6.34 3.46
C ASN A 81 -31.21 5.59 3.42
N ASP A 82 -32.34 6.30 3.55
CA ASP A 82 -33.68 5.72 3.51
C ASP A 82 -33.96 5.01 2.18
N LEU A 83 -33.54 5.61 1.05
CA LEU A 83 -33.70 4.99 -0.26
C LEU A 83 -32.91 3.68 -0.37
N PHE A 84 -31.65 3.66 0.08
CA PHE A 84 -30.84 2.44 0.08
C PHE A 84 -31.43 1.37 0.99
N ILE A 85 -31.76 1.69 2.24
CA ILE A 85 -32.33 0.71 3.19
C ILE A 85 -33.61 0.10 2.63
N ASN A 86 -34.56 0.91 2.17
CA ASN A 86 -35.84 0.43 1.66
C ASN A 86 -35.67 -0.45 0.41
N MET A 87 -34.82 -0.06 -0.54
CA MET A 87 -34.57 -0.86 -1.74
C MET A 87 -33.85 -2.17 -1.43
N LEU A 88 -32.90 -2.16 -0.49
CA LEU A 88 -32.15 -3.35 -0.10
C LEU A 88 -33.03 -4.34 0.67
N GLN A 89 -33.84 -3.89 1.63
CA GLN A 89 -34.78 -4.76 2.35
C GLN A 89 -35.82 -5.39 1.42
N SER A 90 -36.43 -4.58 0.55
CA SER A 90 -37.43 -5.06 -0.42
C SER A 90 -36.85 -5.91 -1.56
N SER A 91 -35.52 -6.10 -1.59
CA SER A 91 -34.87 -7.01 -2.54
C SER A 91 -35.05 -8.48 -2.17
N TYR A 92 -35.43 -8.81 -0.92
CA TYR A 92 -35.49 -10.20 -0.40
C TYR A 92 -34.16 -10.96 -0.50
N THR A 93 -33.04 -10.25 -0.66
CA THR A 93 -31.72 -10.86 -0.92
C THR A 93 -30.69 -10.56 0.15
N THR A 94 -30.98 -9.60 1.03
CA THR A 94 -30.09 -9.16 2.11
C THR A 94 -30.55 -9.66 3.47
N CYS A 95 -29.63 -9.99 4.37
CA CYS A 95 -29.94 -10.32 5.76
C CYS A 95 -29.50 -9.22 6.75
N LEU A 96 -28.46 -8.46 6.41
CA LEU A 96 -27.85 -7.47 7.29
C LEU A 96 -27.36 -6.28 6.47
N LEU A 97 -27.61 -5.07 6.96
CA LEU A 97 -27.16 -3.84 6.34
C LEU A 97 -26.30 -3.02 7.32
N VAL A 98 -25.22 -2.42 6.83
CA VAL A 98 -24.38 -1.48 7.60
C VAL A 98 -24.27 -0.19 6.78
N SER A 99 -24.75 0.91 7.35
CA SER A 99 -24.72 2.23 6.73
C SER A 99 -23.79 3.16 7.51
N GLU A 100 -23.15 4.13 6.85
CA GLU A 100 -22.49 5.23 7.56
C GLU A 100 -23.44 5.99 8.49
N GLU A 101 -24.71 6.12 8.08
CA GLU A 101 -25.71 6.98 8.74
C GLU A 101 -26.49 6.26 9.86
N ASN A 102 -26.16 5.00 10.17
CA ASN A 102 -26.82 4.23 11.21
C ASN A 102 -25.80 3.71 12.23
N ASP A 103 -26.04 4.01 13.51
CA ASP A 103 -25.14 3.65 14.61
C ASP A 103 -24.97 2.14 14.84
N ASN A 104 -25.99 1.35 14.46
CA ASN A 104 -26.01 -0.10 14.63
C ASN A 104 -26.32 -0.76 13.29
N ALA A 105 -25.85 -2.00 13.10
CA ALA A 105 -26.23 -2.77 11.94
C ALA A 105 -27.75 -3.03 11.91
N ILE A 106 -28.35 -2.93 10.72
CA ILE A 106 -29.79 -3.13 10.50
C ILE A 106 -30.01 -4.59 10.14
N VAL A 107 -30.57 -5.35 11.08
CA VAL A 107 -31.01 -6.73 10.84
C VAL A 107 -32.30 -6.68 10.02
N VAL A 108 -32.29 -7.31 8.84
CA VAL A 108 -33.47 -7.39 7.97
C VAL A 108 -34.49 -8.34 8.63
N GLU A 109 -35.77 -8.00 8.54
CA GLU A 109 -36.85 -8.86 9.08
C GLU A 109 -36.81 -10.26 8.45
N THR A 110 -37.04 -11.30 9.25
CA THR A 110 -36.87 -12.71 8.86
C THR A 110 -37.56 -13.08 7.55
N GLU A 111 -38.75 -12.54 7.28
CA GLU A 111 -39.54 -12.81 6.06
C GLU A 111 -38.93 -12.18 4.79
N MET A 112 -38.06 -11.18 4.96
CA MET A 112 -37.37 -10.46 3.89
C MET A 112 -35.88 -10.84 3.78
N GLN A 113 -35.39 -11.77 4.60
CA GLN A 113 -33.97 -12.13 4.62
C GLN A 113 -33.55 -12.93 3.39
N GLY A 114 -32.41 -12.53 2.82
CA GLY A 114 -31.64 -13.35 1.89
C GLY A 114 -30.26 -13.71 2.46
N LYS A 115 -29.27 -13.91 1.57
CA LYS A 115 -27.93 -14.42 1.93
C LYS A 115 -26.80 -13.39 1.91
N TYR A 116 -27.12 -12.14 1.56
CA TYR A 116 -26.12 -11.09 1.39
C TYR A 116 -26.11 -10.08 2.53
N ILE A 117 -24.93 -9.53 2.78
CA ILE A 117 -24.70 -8.44 3.73
C ILE A 117 -24.21 -7.26 2.91
N VAL A 118 -24.78 -6.07 3.14
CA VAL A 118 -24.42 -4.87 2.37
C VAL A 118 -23.90 -3.80 3.31
N CYS A 119 -22.64 -3.42 3.12
CA CYS A 119 -22.02 -2.27 3.77
C CYS A 119 -21.99 -1.12 2.78
N PHE A 120 -22.54 0.05 3.11
CA PHE A 120 -22.64 1.15 2.17
C PHE A 120 -22.48 2.53 2.83
N ASP A 121 -21.91 3.44 2.06
CA ASP A 121 -21.99 4.87 2.29
C ASP A 121 -23.05 5.41 1.32
N PRO A 122 -24.22 5.86 1.82
CA PRO A 122 -25.29 6.32 0.97
C PRO A 122 -24.93 7.60 0.22
N LEU A 123 -24.05 8.46 0.76
CA LEU A 123 -23.71 9.74 0.17
C LEU A 123 -22.30 10.27 0.56
N ASP A 124 -21.26 9.70 -0.06
CA ASP A 124 -19.87 10.15 0.09
C ASP A 124 -19.70 11.60 -0.40
N GLY A 125 -18.92 12.36 0.37
CA GLY A 125 -18.61 13.75 0.06
C GLY A 125 -19.74 14.71 0.43
N SER A 126 -20.57 14.38 1.42
CA SER A 126 -21.70 15.22 1.87
C SER A 126 -21.31 16.69 2.15
N SER A 127 -20.10 16.94 2.65
CA SER A 127 -19.52 18.28 2.85
C SER A 127 -19.55 19.15 1.59
N ASN A 128 -19.46 18.53 0.41
CA ASN A 128 -19.39 19.15 -0.91
C ASN A 128 -20.75 19.35 -1.59
N ILE A 129 -21.86 18.94 -0.96
CA ILE A 129 -23.21 19.08 -1.52
C ILE A 129 -23.56 20.54 -1.84
N ASP A 130 -23.32 21.46 -0.90
CA ASP A 130 -23.79 22.85 -1.02
C ASP A 130 -22.99 23.65 -2.06
N CYS A 131 -21.76 23.22 -2.38
CA CYS A 131 -20.91 23.83 -3.40
C CYS A 131 -20.98 23.12 -4.77
N LEU A 132 -21.92 22.19 -4.96
CA LEU A 132 -22.19 21.49 -6.23
C LEU A 132 -20.98 20.72 -6.79
N VAL A 133 -20.06 20.30 -5.93
CA VAL A 133 -18.94 19.45 -6.31
C VAL A 133 -19.43 18.00 -6.43
N SER A 134 -18.68 17.16 -7.15
CA SER A 134 -19.02 15.75 -7.32
C SER A 134 -19.03 15.01 -5.98
N ILE A 135 -20.08 14.20 -5.81
CA ILE A 135 -20.35 13.33 -4.66
C ILE A 135 -20.71 11.93 -5.17
N GLY A 136 -20.98 10.96 -4.30
CA GLY A 136 -21.27 9.60 -4.74
C GLY A 136 -21.92 8.72 -3.69
N SER A 137 -22.12 7.44 -4.02
CA SER A 137 -22.51 6.39 -3.05
C SER A 137 -21.55 5.24 -3.20
N ILE A 138 -21.20 4.55 -2.11
CA ILE A 138 -20.23 3.45 -2.10
C ILE A 138 -20.92 2.22 -1.52
N PHE A 139 -20.66 1.03 -2.08
CA PHE A 139 -21.24 -0.21 -1.56
C PHE A 139 -20.28 -1.39 -1.70
N GLY A 140 -20.26 -2.23 -0.68
CA GLY A 140 -19.62 -3.54 -0.64
C GLY A 140 -20.63 -4.61 -0.24
N VAL A 141 -20.61 -5.73 -0.96
CA VAL A 141 -21.49 -6.87 -0.72
C VAL A 141 -20.67 -8.07 -0.27
N TYR A 142 -21.03 -8.62 0.88
CA TYR A 142 -20.51 -9.87 1.42
C TYR A 142 -21.58 -10.95 1.38
N ARG A 143 -21.16 -12.22 1.49
CA ARG A 143 -22.06 -13.35 1.70
C ARG A 143 -22.03 -13.74 3.18
N LYS A 144 -23.19 -14.04 3.76
CA LYS A 144 -23.25 -14.64 5.10
C LYS A 144 -22.61 -16.03 5.08
N THR A 145 -21.73 -16.30 6.05
CA THR A 145 -20.85 -17.50 6.03
C THR A 145 -21.32 -18.62 6.96
N ASN A 146 -22.09 -18.30 8.00
CA ASN A 146 -22.60 -19.26 8.98
C ASN A 146 -24.12 -19.44 8.86
N SER A 147 -24.67 -20.45 9.53
CA SER A 147 -26.12 -20.72 9.60
C SER A 147 -26.79 -20.16 10.86
N GLU A 148 -26.06 -19.44 11.71
CA GLU A 148 -26.56 -18.88 12.97
C GLU A 148 -27.53 -17.71 12.71
N PRO A 149 -28.35 -17.30 13.69
CA PRO A 149 -29.14 -16.08 13.58
C PRO A 149 -28.28 -14.87 13.20
N VAL A 150 -28.82 -14.00 12.33
CA VAL A 150 -28.10 -12.83 11.82
C VAL A 150 -27.69 -11.92 12.97
N SER A 151 -26.43 -11.51 12.99
CA SER A 151 -25.89 -10.60 14.00
C SER A 151 -24.87 -9.63 13.40
N GLU A 152 -24.57 -8.54 14.12
CA GLU A 152 -23.62 -7.52 13.66
C GLU A 152 -22.23 -8.10 13.32
N SER A 153 -21.81 -9.17 14.00
CA SER A 153 -20.53 -9.82 13.74
C SER A 153 -20.44 -10.45 12.35
N ASP A 154 -21.58 -10.75 11.71
CA ASP A 154 -21.60 -11.26 10.33
C ASP A 154 -21.06 -10.22 9.32
N ALA A 155 -21.15 -8.91 9.64
CA ALA A 155 -20.58 -7.84 8.81
C ALA A 155 -19.07 -7.63 9.03
N LEU A 156 -18.50 -8.17 10.11
CA LEU A 156 -17.09 -8.01 10.46
C LEU A 156 -16.21 -8.99 9.67
N GLN A 157 -16.30 -8.92 8.34
CA GLN A 157 -15.52 -9.73 7.41
C GLN A 157 -14.41 -8.89 6.77
N PRO A 158 -13.21 -9.47 6.55
CA PRO A 158 -12.14 -8.76 5.86
C PRO A 158 -12.55 -8.47 4.41
N GLY A 159 -12.06 -7.37 3.84
CA GLY A 159 -12.45 -6.91 2.50
C GLY A 159 -12.19 -7.94 1.39
N ASN A 160 -11.28 -8.88 1.59
CA ASN A 160 -11.02 -9.97 0.65
C ASN A 160 -12.18 -11.00 0.53
N GLN A 161 -13.21 -10.91 1.38
CA GLN A 161 -14.45 -11.69 1.29
C GLN A 161 -15.57 -11.00 0.49
N LEU A 162 -15.32 -9.79 -0.04
CA LEU A 162 -16.30 -9.10 -0.89
C LEU A 162 -16.60 -9.93 -2.14
N VAL A 163 -17.89 -10.14 -2.41
CA VAL A 163 -18.37 -10.78 -3.65
C VAL A 163 -18.68 -9.74 -4.73
N VAL A 164 -19.06 -8.53 -4.31
CA VAL A 164 -19.24 -7.36 -5.18
C VAL A 164 -18.78 -6.11 -4.45
N ALA A 165 -18.14 -5.19 -5.16
CA ALA A 165 -18.00 -3.82 -4.71
C ALA A 165 -18.28 -2.86 -5.86
N GLY A 166 -18.80 -1.68 -5.53
CA GLY A 166 -19.01 -0.63 -6.49
C GLY A 166 -19.18 0.73 -5.85
N TYR A 167 -19.23 1.74 -6.71
CA TYR A 167 -19.64 3.08 -6.35
C TYR A 167 -20.45 3.71 -7.46
N ALA A 168 -21.34 4.62 -7.08
CA ALA A 168 -21.99 5.56 -7.97
C ALA A 168 -21.30 6.93 -7.83
N LEU A 169 -20.95 7.54 -8.95
CA LEU A 169 -20.43 8.90 -9.01
C LEU A 169 -21.53 9.82 -9.54
N TYR A 170 -21.91 10.84 -8.77
CA TYR A 170 -22.84 11.91 -9.16
C TYR A 170 -22.04 13.15 -9.57
N GLY A 171 -21.35 13.05 -10.71
CA GLY A 171 -20.55 14.14 -11.28
C GLY A 171 -21.27 14.87 -12.41
N SER A 172 -20.51 15.32 -13.41
CA SER A 172 -21.06 15.88 -14.65
C SER A 172 -21.99 14.90 -15.38
N ALA A 173 -21.69 13.61 -15.27
CA ALA A 173 -22.59 12.50 -15.59
C ALA A 173 -22.71 11.59 -14.37
N THR A 174 -23.77 10.77 -14.33
CA THR A 174 -23.84 9.70 -13.32
C THR A 174 -23.24 8.43 -13.88
N MET A 175 -22.32 7.84 -13.14
CA MET A 175 -21.67 6.58 -13.49
C MET A 175 -21.77 5.60 -12.33
N VAL A 176 -21.95 4.32 -12.63
CA VAL A 176 -21.73 3.23 -11.68
C VAL A 176 -20.50 2.47 -12.12
N VAL A 177 -19.53 2.32 -11.22
CA VAL A 177 -18.36 1.47 -11.42
C VAL A 177 -18.45 0.31 -10.45
N LEU A 178 -18.32 -0.92 -10.94
CA LEU A 178 -18.42 -2.12 -10.10
C LEU A 178 -17.49 -3.24 -10.53
N THR A 179 -17.26 -4.18 -9.61
CA THR A 179 -16.58 -5.44 -9.85
C THR A 179 -17.28 -6.57 -9.11
N THR A 180 -17.30 -7.76 -9.71
CA THR A 180 -17.75 -9.02 -9.09
C THR A 180 -16.59 -9.99 -8.88
N GLY A 181 -15.35 -9.47 -8.79
CA GLY A 181 -14.12 -10.25 -8.64
C GLY A 181 -13.41 -10.64 -9.95
N ASN A 182 -13.98 -10.29 -11.11
CA ASN A 182 -13.44 -10.59 -12.44
C ASN A 182 -13.24 -9.31 -13.27
N GLY A 183 -12.45 -8.37 -12.76
CA GLY A 183 -12.22 -7.08 -13.42
C GLY A 183 -13.30 -6.04 -13.10
N VAL A 184 -13.09 -4.82 -13.61
CA VAL A 184 -13.88 -3.62 -13.26
C VAL A 184 -14.60 -3.08 -14.49
N GLN A 185 -15.88 -2.74 -14.33
CA GLN A 185 -16.72 -2.20 -15.41
C GLN A 185 -17.29 -0.85 -15.00
N GLY A 186 -17.38 0.09 -15.95
CA GLY A 186 -18.03 1.39 -15.76
C GLY A 186 -19.24 1.58 -16.68
N PHE A 187 -20.37 1.95 -16.07
CA PHE A 187 -21.64 2.16 -16.75
C PHE A 187 -22.12 3.59 -16.56
N THR A 188 -22.39 4.31 -17.66
CA THR A 188 -22.91 5.67 -17.62
C THR A 188 -24.44 5.64 -17.65
N TYR A 189 -25.07 6.43 -16.78
CA TYR A 189 -26.52 6.59 -16.73
C TYR A 189 -27.03 7.45 -17.89
N ASP A 190 -27.97 6.93 -18.65
CA ASP A 190 -28.77 7.69 -19.62
C ASP A 190 -30.10 8.11 -18.98
N PRO A 191 -30.28 9.40 -18.64
CA PRO A 191 -31.51 9.88 -18.02
C PRO A 191 -32.74 9.83 -18.94
N ALA A 192 -32.56 9.75 -20.26
CA ALA A 192 -33.68 9.75 -21.21
C ALA A 192 -34.43 8.41 -21.22
N ILE A 193 -33.71 7.31 -21.01
CA ILE A 193 -34.28 5.96 -20.96
C ILE A 193 -34.26 5.33 -19.56
N GLY A 194 -33.53 5.92 -18.61
CA GLY A 194 -33.47 5.45 -17.22
C GLY A 194 -32.59 4.22 -17.02
N GLU A 195 -31.60 4.01 -17.88
CA GLU A 195 -30.73 2.83 -17.92
C GLU A 195 -29.24 3.17 -17.76
N PHE A 196 -28.49 2.23 -17.19
CA PHE A 196 -27.03 2.30 -17.12
C PHE A 196 -26.42 1.54 -18.29
N LEU A 197 -25.66 2.23 -19.14
CA LEU A 197 -25.06 1.67 -20.34
C LEU A 197 -23.55 1.46 -20.14
N LEU A 198 -23.03 0.30 -20.55
CA LEU A 198 -21.60 0.01 -20.48
C LEU A 198 -20.83 0.96 -21.41
N THR A 199 -20.06 1.88 -20.84
CA THR A 199 -19.23 2.83 -21.59
C THR A 199 -17.74 2.59 -21.39
N GLU A 200 -17.36 1.99 -20.26
CA GLU A 200 -15.96 1.75 -19.89
C GLU A 200 -15.75 0.27 -19.54
N PRO A 201 -15.54 -0.61 -20.54
CA PRO A 201 -15.30 -2.02 -20.31
C PRO A 201 -13.87 -2.28 -19.79
N ASN A 202 -13.74 -3.17 -18.80
CA ASN A 202 -12.46 -3.65 -18.27
C ASN A 202 -11.49 -2.51 -17.86
N ILE A 203 -11.94 -1.62 -16.98
CA ILE A 203 -11.14 -0.52 -16.45
C ILE A 203 -9.85 -1.08 -15.81
N LYS A 204 -8.70 -0.50 -16.16
CA LYS A 204 -7.39 -0.83 -15.59
C LYS A 204 -6.71 0.41 -15.05
N CYS A 205 -6.21 0.31 -13.82
CA CYS A 205 -5.36 1.33 -13.24
C CYS A 205 -3.97 1.25 -13.87
N LYS A 206 -3.36 2.41 -14.14
CA LYS A 206 -2.00 2.44 -14.71
C LYS A 206 -0.98 2.00 -13.67
N PRO A 207 0.12 1.31 -14.04
CA PRO A 207 1.16 0.92 -13.07
C PRO A 207 1.80 2.11 -12.34
N ARG A 208 1.94 3.26 -13.02
CA ARG A 208 2.40 4.54 -12.49
C ARG A 208 1.57 5.70 -13.05
N GLY A 209 1.23 6.67 -12.19
CA GLY A 209 0.55 7.89 -12.57
C GLY A 209 1.42 9.14 -12.56
N LYS A 210 0.76 10.30 -12.62
CA LYS A 210 1.40 11.63 -12.57
C LYS A 210 0.62 12.61 -11.67
N ILE A 211 -0.27 12.06 -10.83
CA ILE A 211 -1.17 12.81 -9.97
C ILE A 211 -1.05 12.26 -8.56
N TYR A 212 -0.97 13.15 -7.58
CA TYR A 212 -1.20 12.79 -6.18
C TYR A 212 -2.42 13.55 -5.65
N SER A 213 -3.17 12.90 -4.76
CA SER A 213 -4.43 13.40 -4.23
C SER A 213 -4.49 13.21 -2.73
N LEU A 214 -4.34 14.31 -1.99
CA LEU A 214 -4.51 14.38 -0.54
C LEU A 214 -4.84 15.81 -0.10
N ASN A 215 -5.40 15.97 1.09
CA ASN A 215 -5.62 17.28 1.70
C ASN A 215 -4.33 17.82 2.33
N GLU A 216 -3.61 18.68 1.60
CA GLU A 216 -2.36 19.30 2.07
C GLU A 216 -2.52 20.24 3.27
N GLY A 217 -3.73 20.66 3.62
CA GLY A 217 -3.99 21.44 4.85
C GLY A 217 -3.62 20.69 6.14
N TYR A 218 -3.48 19.36 6.07
CA TYR A 218 -3.07 18.54 7.21
C TYR A 218 -1.55 18.30 7.28
N GLU A 219 -0.72 18.97 6.47
CA GLU A 219 0.73 18.72 6.38
C GLU A 219 1.43 18.70 7.75
N GLN A 220 1.08 19.63 8.64
CA GLN A 220 1.67 19.69 9.99
C GLN A 220 1.42 18.43 10.83
N TYR A 221 0.33 17.69 10.57
CA TYR A 221 -0.12 16.54 11.35
C TYR A 221 0.24 15.19 10.73
N TRP A 222 0.85 15.17 9.54
CA TRP A 222 1.28 13.94 8.90
C TRP A 222 2.50 13.33 9.58
N ASP A 223 2.61 12.01 9.42
CA ASP A 223 3.86 11.30 9.66
C ASP A 223 4.96 11.73 8.65
N GLU A 224 6.20 11.47 9.02
CA GLU A 224 7.36 11.82 8.18
C GLU A 224 7.36 11.09 6.82
N PRO A 225 7.04 9.78 6.73
CA PRO A 225 6.96 9.09 5.45
C PRO A 225 6.01 9.74 4.45
N THR A 226 4.84 10.21 4.91
CA THR A 226 3.87 10.92 4.08
C THR A 226 4.42 12.28 3.63
N LYS A 227 5.01 13.06 4.55
CA LYS A 227 5.65 14.35 4.21
C LYS A 227 6.72 14.19 3.15
N GLU A 228 7.62 13.22 3.34
CA GLU A 228 8.68 12.92 2.39
C GLU A 228 8.16 12.44 1.04
N TYR A 229 7.11 11.62 1.03
CA TYR A 229 6.47 11.19 -0.21
C TYR A 229 5.96 12.40 -0.98
N VAL A 230 5.15 13.26 -0.36
CA VAL A 230 4.58 14.46 -1.00
C VAL A 230 5.69 15.40 -1.46
N LYS A 231 6.71 15.64 -0.63
CA LYS A 231 7.89 16.43 -1.00
C LYS A 231 8.59 15.88 -2.24
N SER A 232 8.78 14.56 -2.34
CA SER A 232 9.39 13.91 -3.51
C SER A 232 8.56 14.05 -4.80
N LYS A 233 7.24 14.27 -4.67
CA LYS A 233 6.33 14.50 -5.80
C LYS A 233 6.31 15.96 -6.25
N LYS A 234 6.49 16.90 -5.32
CA LYS A 234 6.63 18.34 -5.60
C LYS A 234 8.02 18.67 -6.17
N PHE A 235 9.07 18.08 -5.61
CA PHE A 235 10.47 18.34 -5.93
C PHE A 235 11.19 17.04 -6.29
N PRO A 236 10.86 16.41 -7.43
CA PRO A 236 11.49 15.17 -7.82
C PRO A 236 12.97 15.38 -8.19
N ALA A 237 13.82 14.43 -7.81
CA ALA A 237 15.24 14.44 -8.19
C ALA A 237 15.46 14.34 -9.71
N SER A 238 14.52 13.71 -10.42
CA SER A 238 14.49 13.63 -11.88
C SER A 238 13.06 13.60 -12.42
N GLY A 239 12.86 14.14 -13.62
CA GLY A 239 11.54 14.20 -14.26
C GLY A 239 10.70 15.40 -13.82
N LYS A 240 9.40 15.37 -14.17
CA LYS A 240 8.45 16.45 -13.86
C LYS A 240 7.75 16.20 -12.51
N PRO A 241 7.44 17.26 -11.75
CA PRO A 241 6.58 17.16 -10.58
C PRO A 241 5.22 16.53 -10.93
N TYR A 242 4.62 15.86 -9.96
CA TYR A 242 3.25 15.36 -10.10
C TYR A 242 2.27 16.52 -9.95
N ALA A 243 1.14 16.43 -10.64
CA ALA A 243 0.04 17.37 -10.43
C ALA A 243 -0.70 17.05 -9.13
N ALA A 244 -0.94 18.06 -8.30
CA ALA A 244 -1.85 17.95 -7.16
C ALA A 244 -3.30 18.03 -7.66
N ARG A 245 -4.15 17.10 -7.23
CA ARG A 245 -5.61 17.17 -7.42
C ARG A 245 -6.27 16.66 -6.15
N TYR A 246 -7.17 17.43 -5.57
CA TYR A 246 -7.96 17.00 -4.41
C TYR A 246 -9.34 17.64 -4.54
N ILE A 247 -10.34 16.82 -4.86
CA ILE A 247 -11.74 17.25 -5.00
C ILE A 247 -12.38 17.34 -3.61
N GLY A 248 -11.99 16.47 -2.69
CA GLY A 248 -12.52 16.42 -1.33
C GLY A 248 -13.73 15.50 -1.17
N SER A 249 -14.03 14.68 -2.17
CA SER A 249 -14.96 13.54 -2.11
C SER A 249 -14.21 12.29 -2.55
N MET A 250 -14.24 11.26 -1.73
CA MET A 250 -13.44 10.05 -1.94
C MET A 250 -13.79 9.42 -3.28
N VAL A 251 -15.07 9.28 -3.61
CA VAL A 251 -15.52 8.66 -4.87
C VAL A 251 -14.97 9.39 -6.10
N ALA A 252 -14.94 10.72 -6.09
CA ALA A 252 -14.48 11.52 -7.21
C ALA A 252 -12.95 11.47 -7.35
N ASP A 253 -12.22 11.52 -6.23
CA ASP A 253 -10.76 11.43 -6.21
C ASP A 253 -10.27 10.02 -6.58
N VAL A 254 -10.94 8.98 -6.09
CA VAL A 254 -10.63 7.57 -6.41
C VAL A 254 -11.01 7.25 -7.86
N HIS A 255 -12.15 7.71 -8.37
CA HIS A 255 -12.51 7.50 -9.77
C HIS A 255 -11.46 8.10 -10.72
N ARG A 256 -11.03 9.34 -10.46
CA ARG A 256 -9.93 9.96 -11.23
C ARG A 256 -8.65 9.14 -11.12
N THR A 257 -8.31 8.67 -9.93
CA THR A 257 -7.10 7.86 -9.69
C THR A 257 -7.15 6.54 -10.45
N LEU A 258 -8.31 5.89 -10.48
CA LEU A 258 -8.56 4.66 -11.22
C LEU A 258 -8.34 4.84 -12.72
N VAL A 259 -8.91 5.89 -13.31
CA VAL A 259 -8.90 6.12 -14.77
C VAL A 259 -7.59 6.75 -15.25
N TYR A 260 -7.06 7.75 -14.54
CA TYR A 260 -5.88 8.48 -14.98
C TYR A 260 -4.56 7.90 -14.46
N GLY A 261 -4.62 7.07 -13.42
CA GLY A 261 -3.46 6.65 -12.63
C GLY A 261 -2.99 7.76 -11.70
N GLY A 262 -2.28 7.37 -10.65
CA GLY A 262 -1.74 8.25 -9.63
C GLY A 262 -1.94 7.62 -8.27
N ILE A 263 -2.02 8.45 -7.24
CA ILE A 263 -2.29 7.98 -5.88
C ILE A 263 -3.31 8.88 -5.19
N PHE A 264 -4.27 8.26 -4.51
CA PHE A 264 -5.13 8.86 -3.51
C PHE A 264 -4.61 8.48 -2.13
N MET A 265 -4.54 9.47 -1.22
CA MET A 265 -4.02 9.28 0.13
C MET A 265 -4.92 9.99 1.14
N TYR A 266 -5.33 9.24 2.15
CA TYR A 266 -5.93 9.74 3.37
C TYR A 266 -5.15 9.12 4.55
N PRO A 267 -3.94 9.65 4.85
CA PRO A 267 -3.05 9.09 5.86
C PRO A 267 -3.65 9.22 7.27
N ALA A 268 -3.06 8.49 8.22
CA ALA A 268 -3.28 8.80 9.63
C ALA A 268 -2.71 10.18 9.95
N THR A 269 -3.31 10.87 10.91
CA THR A 269 -2.77 12.12 11.45
C THR A 269 -2.58 11.97 12.95
N VAL A 270 -1.82 12.87 13.56
CA VAL A 270 -1.67 12.92 15.03
C VAL A 270 -3.03 12.98 15.74
N GLU A 271 -4.00 13.71 15.17
CA GLU A 271 -5.34 13.86 15.73
C GLU A 271 -6.28 12.68 15.37
N ALA A 272 -6.02 11.99 14.26
CA ALA A 272 -6.78 10.84 13.79
C ALA A 272 -5.83 9.67 13.48
N PRO A 273 -5.28 8.98 14.50
CA PRO A 273 -4.24 7.96 14.32
C PRO A 273 -4.74 6.71 13.58
N LYS A 274 -6.07 6.49 13.54
CA LYS A 274 -6.71 5.43 12.74
C LYS A 274 -7.24 5.94 11.39
N GLY A 275 -6.81 7.11 10.93
CA GLY A 275 -7.38 7.77 9.75
C GLY A 275 -8.81 8.28 9.98
N LYS A 276 -9.41 8.83 8.90
CA LYS A 276 -10.79 9.35 8.93
C LYS A 276 -11.80 8.40 8.28
N LEU A 277 -11.41 7.77 7.17
CA LEU A 277 -12.29 6.93 6.35
C LEU A 277 -12.59 5.59 7.03
N ARG A 278 -13.76 5.03 6.79
CA ARG A 278 -14.27 3.83 7.45
C ARG A 278 -14.01 2.58 6.62
N LEU A 279 -13.65 1.52 7.33
CA LEU A 279 -13.12 0.32 6.73
C LEU A 279 -14.15 -0.40 5.87
N LEU A 280 -15.36 -0.64 6.39
CA LEU A 280 -16.35 -1.52 5.76
C LEU A 280 -17.04 -0.93 4.53
N TYR A 281 -17.31 0.38 4.53
CA TYR A 281 -18.15 1.01 3.51
C TYR A 281 -17.45 2.08 2.67
N GLU A 282 -16.20 2.46 3.01
CA GLU A 282 -15.38 3.36 2.18
C GLU A 282 -14.12 2.63 1.69
N CYS A 283 -13.26 2.19 2.62
CA CYS A 283 -11.94 1.63 2.31
C CYS A 283 -12.01 0.29 1.57
N ASN A 284 -12.75 -0.69 2.11
CA ASN A 284 -12.83 -2.05 1.54
C ASN A 284 -13.43 -2.06 0.13
N PRO A 285 -14.59 -1.42 -0.15
CA PRO A 285 -15.15 -1.41 -1.49
C PRO A 285 -14.21 -0.77 -2.53
N MET A 286 -13.62 0.38 -2.18
CA MET A 286 -12.71 1.10 -3.07
C MET A 286 -11.40 0.34 -3.29
N ALA A 287 -10.85 -0.30 -2.24
CA ALA A 287 -9.68 -1.15 -2.35
C ALA A 287 -9.94 -2.37 -3.26
N PHE A 288 -11.11 -3.00 -3.15
CA PHE A 288 -11.44 -4.17 -3.96
C PHE A 288 -11.53 -3.80 -5.44
N ILE A 289 -12.18 -2.68 -5.76
CA ILE A 289 -12.23 -2.13 -7.13
C ILE A 289 -10.82 -1.80 -7.63
N MET A 290 -10.01 -1.12 -6.83
CA MET A 290 -8.66 -0.70 -7.22
C MET A 290 -7.77 -1.91 -7.55
N GLU A 291 -7.80 -2.96 -6.74
CA GLU A 291 -7.01 -4.17 -6.97
C GLU A 291 -7.51 -4.98 -8.16
N GLN A 292 -8.83 -5.07 -8.38
CA GLN A 292 -9.40 -5.70 -9.57
C GLN A 292 -9.02 -4.97 -10.88
N ALA A 293 -8.72 -3.67 -10.78
CA ALA A 293 -8.17 -2.88 -11.87
C ALA A 293 -6.64 -2.99 -12.02
N GLY A 294 -5.95 -3.75 -11.17
CA GLY A 294 -4.48 -3.90 -11.18
C GLY A 294 -3.72 -2.82 -10.39
N GLY A 295 -4.42 -2.00 -9.63
CA GLY A 295 -3.84 -1.07 -8.66
C GLY A 295 -3.51 -1.75 -7.33
N ARG A 296 -3.26 -0.94 -6.30
CA ARG A 296 -2.99 -1.40 -4.92
C ARG A 296 -3.66 -0.50 -3.91
N ALA A 297 -4.06 -1.04 -2.76
CA ALA A 297 -4.55 -0.28 -1.61
C ALA A 297 -3.93 -0.79 -0.30
N ILE A 298 -3.32 0.11 0.48
CA ILE A 298 -2.67 -0.19 1.77
C ILE A 298 -3.06 0.84 2.84
N ASP A 299 -2.93 0.48 4.12
CA ASP A 299 -3.10 1.41 5.25
C ASP A 299 -1.82 2.21 5.58
N GLY A 300 -0.77 2.03 4.77
CA GLY A 300 0.59 2.50 5.02
C GLY A 300 1.55 1.36 5.35
N SER A 301 1.02 0.22 5.82
CA SER A 301 1.80 -0.96 6.22
C SER A 301 1.31 -2.27 5.56
N GLN A 302 0.04 -2.62 5.77
CA GLN A 302 -0.62 -3.85 5.31
C GLN A 302 -1.67 -3.53 4.24
N ARG A 303 -2.15 -4.58 3.57
CA ARG A 303 -3.19 -4.49 2.53
C ARG A 303 -4.55 -4.26 3.16
N ILE A 304 -5.32 -3.31 2.64
CA ILE A 304 -6.64 -2.93 3.19
C ILE A 304 -7.59 -4.12 3.26
N LEU A 305 -7.64 -4.93 2.22
CA LEU A 305 -8.56 -6.07 2.13
C LEU A 305 -8.25 -7.22 3.11
N ASP A 306 -7.06 -7.23 3.71
CA ASP A 306 -6.66 -8.26 4.67
C ASP A 306 -6.87 -7.81 6.13
N ILE A 307 -7.31 -6.57 6.36
CA ILE A 307 -7.63 -6.06 7.68
C ILE A 307 -8.89 -6.76 8.20
N GLN A 308 -8.77 -7.44 9.34
CA GLN A 308 -9.91 -8.02 10.06
C GLN A 308 -10.62 -6.91 10.86
N PRO A 309 -11.85 -6.53 10.50
CA PRO A 309 -12.60 -5.52 11.24
C PRO A 309 -12.98 -6.02 12.63
N THR A 310 -12.95 -5.12 13.61
CA THR A 310 -13.39 -5.37 14.99
C THR A 310 -14.69 -4.64 15.32
N LYS A 311 -15.04 -3.60 14.54
CA LYS A 311 -16.27 -2.80 14.70
C LYS A 311 -16.79 -2.36 13.32
N ILE A 312 -18.10 -2.18 13.21
CA ILE A 312 -18.73 -1.79 11.94
C ILE A 312 -18.34 -0.39 11.45
N HIS A 313 -18.02 0.54 12.37
CA HIS A 313 -17.55 1.90 12.06
C HIS A 313 -16.04 2.09 12.31
N GLU A 314 -15.26 1.01 12.20
CA GLU A 314 -13.81 1.08 12.33
C GLU A 314 -13.20 1.96 11.23
N ARG A 315 -12.28 2.85 11.59
CA ARG A 315 -11.55 3.73 10.67
C ARG A 315 -10.23 3.11 10.24
N ALA A 316 -9.79 3.42 9.03
CA ALA A 316 -8.47 3.07 8.54
C ALA A 316 -7.83 4.23 7.76
N PRO A 317 -6.51 4.47 7.92
CA PRO A 317 -5.77 5.27 6.95
C PRO A 317 -5.72 4.51 5.62
N ILE A 318 -5.57 5.23 4.51
CA ILE A 318 -5.57 4.60 3.19
C ILE A 318 -4.68 5.30 2.17
N PHE A 319 -3.98 4.48 1.39
CA PHE A 319 -3.18 4.88 0.24
C PHE A 319 -3.51 3.93 -0.90
N MET A 320 -4.12 4.43 -1.97
CA MET A 320 -4.54 3.59 -3.09
C MET A 320 -4.30 4.22 -4.46
N GLY A 321 -4.11 3.38 -5.47
CA GLY A 321 -3.93 3.81 -6.84
C GLY A 321 -2.95 2.94 -7.61
N SER A 322 -2.15 3.59 -8.44
CA SER A 322 -1.09 2.98 -9.25
C SER A 322 -0.13 2.16 -8.38
N GLN A 323 0.13 0.92 -8.76
CA GLN A 323 0.92 -0.04 -7.98
C GLN A 323 2.30 0.50 -7.60
N GLU A 324 3.01 1.16 -8.53
CA GLU A 324 4.35 1.69 -8.28
C GLU A 324 4.32 2.89 -7.32
N ASP A 325 3.32 3.76 -7.45
CA ASP A 325 3.18 4.94 -6.59
C ASP A 325 2.89 4.55 -5.14
N THR A 326 2.00 3.57 -4.92
CA THR A 326 1.67 3.04 -3.60
C THR A 326 2.85 2.25 -2.98
N THR A 327 3.66 1.57 -3.80
CA THR A 327 4.83 0.83 -3.30
C THR A 327 5.90 1.78 -2.75
N VAL A 328 6.09 2.95 -3.37
CA VAL A 328 7.03 3.96 -2.85
C VAL A 328 6.61 4.48 -1.47
N VAL A 329 5.31 4.68 -1.22
CA VAL A 329 4.80 5.06 0.11
C VAL A 329 5.20 4.00 1.14
N ARG A 330 4.94 2.72 0.86
CA ARG A 330 5.27 1.61 1.76
C ARG A 330 6.77 1.54 2.07
N MET A 331 7.62 1.74 1.06
CA MET A 331 9.07 1.75 1.24
C MET A 331 9.54 2.89 2.14
N LYS A 332 8.96 4.09 2.00
CA LYS A 332 9.26 5.22 2.89
C LYS A 332 8.82 4.97 4.32
N ALA A 333 7.64 4.37 4.53
CA ALA A 333 7.17 4.00 5.86
C ALA A 333 8.11 3.00 6.55
N MET A 334 8.57 1.98 5.82
CA MET A 334 9.56 1.01 6.32
C MET A 334 10.92 1.66 6.63
N THR A 335 11.37 2.58 5.78
CA THR A 335 12.66 3.28 5.98
C THR A 335 12.63 4.15 7.23
N GLY A 336 11.54 4.90 7.46
CA GLY A 336 11.37 5.73 8.66
C GLY A 336 11.37 4.91 9.96
N LEU A 337 10.69 3.76 9.97
CA LEU A 337 10.68 2.85 11.12
C LEU A 337 12.10 2.35 11.46
N MET A 338 12.91 2.08 10.44
CA MET A 338 14.27 1.57 10.62
C MET A 338 15.27 2.66 11.02
N ALA A 339 15.11 3.88 10.51
CA ALA A 339 15.86 5.04 11.01
C ALA A 339 15.54 5.33 12.49
N ALA A 340 14.28 5.19 12.90
CA ALA A 340 13.87 5.31 14.30
C ALA A 340 14.47 4.18 15.17
N LEU A 341 14.51 2.94 14.68
CA LEU A 341 15.18 1.82 15.35
C LEU A 341 16.67 2.11 15.54
N HIS A 342 17.33 2.63 14.50
CA HIS A 342 18.73 3.05 14.56
C HIS A 342 18.96 4.16 15.61
N MET A 343 18.11 5.19 15.64
CA MET A 343 18.17 6.23 16.67
C MET A 343 17.92 5.68 18.08
N LEU A 344 16.97 4.74 18.25
CA LEU A 344 16.72 4.10 19.55
C LEU A 344 17.98 3.36 20.04
N LEU A 345 18.60 2.57 19.18
CA LEU A 345 19.86 1.87 19.47
C LEU A 345 20.98 2.85 19.85
N LEU A 346 21.09 3.99 19.17
CA LEU A 346 22.05 5.04 19.53
C LEU A 346 21.72 5.73 20.85
N THR A 347 20.45 6.01 21.16
CA THR A 347 20.07 6.66 22.43
C THR A 347 20.20 5.75 23.66
N GLN A 348 20.10 4.43 23.49
CA GLN A 348 20.46 3.49 24.57
C GLN A 348 21.94 3.63 24.97
N THR A 349 22.80 4.13 24.10
CA THR A 349 24.22 4.42 24.42
C THR A 349 24.41 5.65 25.32
N THR A 350 23.47 6.61 25.29
CA THR A 350 23.57 7.88 26.02
C THR A 350 22.76 7.91 27.32
N VAL A 351 21.67 7.13 27.42
CA VAL A 351 20.75 7.17 28.58
C VAL A 351 21.09 6.16 29.68
N ASN A 352 21.59 4.96 29.33
CA ASN A 352 21.81 3.90 30.33
C ASN A 352 23.22 3.87 30.94
N GLY A 353 24.13 4.76 30.53
CA GLY A 353 25.56 4.54 30.76
C GLY A 353 26.01 3.24 30.09
N ALA A 354 27.32 3.04 29.94
CA ALA A 354 27.78 1.70 29.58
C ALA A 354 27.40 0.74 30.71
N HIS A 355 26.63 -0.32 30.43
CA HIS A 355 26.74 -1.52 31.25
C HIS A 355 28.10 -2.14 30.96
N ASP A 356 29.12 -1.68 31.68
CA ASP A 356 30.40 -2.38 31.75
C ASP A 356 30.15 -3.70 32.50
N GLY A 357 30.01 -4.80 31.74
CA GLY A 357 30.37 -6.13 32.25
C GLY A 357 29.34 -7.26 32.23
N ASP A 358 28.07 -7.06 31.83
CA ASP A 358 27.03 -8.12 31.95
C ASP A 358 26.32 -8.51 30.64
N GLY A 359 26.89 -8.12 29.49
CA GLY A 359 26.39 -8.49 28.16
C GLY A 359 26.92 -9.85 27.65
N PRO A 360 26.26 -10.46 26.63
CA PRO A 360 26.83 -11.61 25.92
C PRO A 360 28.20 -11.24 25.33
N ARG A 361 29.06 -12.23 25.06
CA ARG A 361 30.37 -11.94 24.43
C ARG A 361 30.19 -11.48 22.98
N PRO A 362 31.06 -10.60 22.46
CA PRO A 362 31.07 -10.24 21.04
C PRO A 362 31.11 -11.50 20.16
N CYS A 363 30.26 -11.55 19.15
CA CYS A 363 30.09 -12.73 18.30
C CYS A 363 30.68 -12.53 16.90
N CYS A 364 30.72 -13.61 16.12
CA CYS A 364 31.21 -13.60 14.75
C CYS A 364 30.09 -13.86 13.77
N PHE A 365 30.08 -13.11 12.67
CA PHE A 365 29.21 -13.41 11.54
C PHE A 365 29.55 -14.78 10.92
N PRO A 366 28.59 -15.43 10.25
CA PRO A 366 28.85 -16.69 9.56
C PRO A 366 30.00 -16.58 8.56
N ALA A 367 30.91 -17.56 8.53
CA ALA A 367 32.14 -17.54 7.72
C ALA A 367 31.91 -17.36 6.21
N SER A 368 30.72 -17.70 5.72
CA SER A 368 30.25 -17.29 4.39
C SER A 368 28.74 -17.17 4.36
N PHE A 369 28.22 -16.23 3.56
CA PHE A 369 26.78 -16.04 3.41
C PHE A 369 26.41 -15.36 2.10
N GLN A 370 25.11 -15.39 1.80
CA GLN A 370 24.46 -14.53 0.82
C GLN A 370 23.29 -13.79 1.49
N ALA A 371 23.07 -12.54 1.13
CA ALA A 371 21.94 -11.75 1.61
C ALA A 371 21.54 -10.68 0.59
N THR A 372 20.30 -10.22 0.67
CA THR A 372 19.84 -9.01 -0.03
C THR A 372 19.97 -7.84 0.91
N VAL A 373 20.73 -6.82 0.50
CA VAL A 373 21.03 -5.64 1.30
C VAL A 373 20.30 -4.43 0.74
N ALA A 374 19.63 -3.70 1.63
CA ALA A 374 19.13 -2.35 1.36
C ALA A 374 20.07 -1.33 2.02
N ASP A 375 20.84 -0.61 1.21
CA ASP A 375 21.63 0.54 1.63
C ASP A 375 20.76 1.80 1.56
N LEU A 376 20.49 2.37 2.73
CA LEU A 376 19.61 3.51 2.92
C LEU A 376 20.36 4.85 2.87
N ARG A 377 21.71 4.84 2.86
CA ARG A 377 22.61 6.01 3.03
C ARG A 377 22.20 6.95 4.20
N SER A 378 23.00 7.98 4.45
CA SER A 378 22.72 9.01 5.48
C SER A 378 21.34 9.65 5.31
N VAL A 379 20.35 9.25 6.12
CA VAL A 379 19.04 9.87 6.50
C VAL A 379 18.22 10.60 5.41
N SER A 380 18.62 10.50 4.15
CA SER A 380 18.06 11.16 2.98
C SER A 380 17.44 10.06 2.12
N THR A 381 16.13 9.85 2.32
CA THR A 381 15.33 8.73 1.82
C THR A 381 15.09 8.71 0.30
N THR A 382 15.93 9.37 -0.48
CA THR A 382 15.82 9.51 -1.95
C THR A 382 16.73 8.55 -2.73
N ASP A 383 17.72 7.92 -2.10
CA ASP A 383 18.78 7.12 -2.75
C ASP A 383 18.93 5.71 -2.15
N ILE A 384 17.82 4.98 -1.98
CA ILE A 384 17.88 3.58 -1.52
C ILE A 384 18.53 2.72 -2.62
N ARG A 385 19.65 2.08 -2.30
CA ARG A 385 20.33 1.12 -3.18
C ARG A 385 20.08 -0.30 -2.71
N LEU A 386 19.60 -1.14 -3.62
CA LEU A 386 19.38 -2.56 -3.35
C LEU A 386 20.46 -3.38 -4.06
N PHE A 387 21.10 -4.30 -3.34
CA PHE A 387 22.08 -5.21 -3.93
C PHE A 387 22.08 -6.56 -3.24
N GLU A 388 22.42 -7.62 -3.96
CA GLU A 388 22.78 -8.89 -3.34
C GLU A 388 24.25 -8.86 -2.95
N VAL A 389 24.55 -9.29 -1.72
CA VAL A 389 25.92 -9.46 -1.25
C VAL A 389 26.22 -10.94 -1.04
N TYR A 390 27.38 -11.37 -1.51
CA TYR A 390 27.96 -12.68 -1.24
C TYR A 390 29.30 -12.47 -0.59
N ARG A 391 29.57 -13.15 0.52
CA ARG A 391 30.82 -12.98 1.26
C ARG A 391 31.38 -14.34 1.66
N ASP A 392 32.69 -14.51 1.46
CA ASP A 392 33.46 -15.68 1.87
C ASP A 392 34.78 -15.19 2.50
N TRP A 393 34.86 -15.28 3.83
CA TRP A 393 36.02 -14.79 4.58
C TRP A 393 37.24 -15.68 4.41
N ASP A 394 37.06 -17.00 4.30
CA ASP A 394 38.14 -17.96 4.11
C ASP A 394 38.89 -17.69 2.79
N LYS A 395 38.14 -17.32 1.75
CA LYS A 395 38.70 -16.95 0.45
C LYS A 395 39.08 -15.49 0.32
N ARG A 396 38.74 -14.64 1.29
CA ARG A 396 38.92 -13.18 1.24
C ARG A 396 38.23 -12.55 0.01
N LEU A 397 37.00 -13.00 -0.31
CA LEU A 397 36.23 -12.55 -1.46
C LEU A 397 34.87 -11.95 -1.05
N GLN A 398 34.46 -10.90 -1.76
CA GLN A 398 33.11 -10.33 -1.65
C GLN A 398 32.56 -10.00 -3.03
N VAL A 399 31.28 -10.30 -3.27
CA VAL A 399 30.56 -9.91 -4.49
C VAL A 399 29.36 -9.06 -4.13
N GLN A 400 29.15 -7.98 -4.86
CA GLN A 400 27.95 -7.16 -4.78
C GLN A 400 27.28 -7.10 -6.16
N LYS A 401 26.02 -7.52 -6.25
CA LYS A 401 25.20 -7.38 -7.46
C LYS A 401 24.23 -6.24 -7.26
N ILE A 402 24.53 -5.09 -7.86
CA ILE A 402 23.71 -3.88 -7.76
C ILE A 402 22.46 -4.06 -8.62
N MET A 403 21.30 -3.93 -7.99
CA MET A 403 20.01 -4.10 -8.64
C MET A 403 19.43 -2.76 -9.09
N SER A 404 18.85 -2.72 -10.29
CA SER A 404 18.09 -1.57 -10.78
C SER A 404 16.66 -1.97 -11.14
N PHE A 405 15.74 -1.05 -10.94
CA PHE A 405 14.34 -1.21 -11.33
C PHE A 405 14.19 -0.86 -12.82
N ALA A 406 14.36 -1.87 -13.69
CA ALA A 406 14.22 -1.69 -15.13
C ALA A 406 12.74 -1.58 -15.57
N ALA A 407 11.81 -2.18 -14.81
CA ALA A 407 10.36 -2.18 -15.04
C ALA A 407 9.61 -2.70 -13.77
N PRO A 408 8.29 -2.47 -13.61
CA PRO A 408 7.52 -3.03 -12.50
C PRO A 408 7.63 -4.56 -12.46
N GLY A 409 8.18 -5.09 -11.37
CA GLY A 409 8.33 -6.53 -11.13
C GLY A 409 9.60 -7.17 -11.67
N LEU A 410 10.42 -6.47 -12.48
CA LEU A 410 11.69 -7.00 -12.99
C LEU A 410 12.87 -6.31 -12.29
N VAL A 411 13.48 -7.03 -11.36
CA VAL A 411 14.73 -6.63 -10.70
C VAL A 411 15.85 -7.43 -11.34
N ALA A 412 16.75 -6.76 -12.05
CA ALA A 412 17.91 -7.38 -12.67
C ALA A 412 19.20 -6.69 -12.20
N PRO A 413 20.29 -7.45 -12.00
CA PRO A 413 21.56 -6.86 -11.66
C PRO A 413 22.10 -6.07 -12.85
N THR A 414 22.35 -4.78 -12.66
CA THR A 414 22.95 -3.91 -13.69
C THR A 414 24.46 -3.89 -13.63
N THR A 415 25.02 -4.17 -12.45
CA THR A 415 26.46 -4.14 -12.22
C THR A 415 26.83 -5.19 -11.18
N THR A 416 27.85 -5.99 -11.47
CA THR A 416 28.44 -6.92 -10.50
C THR A 416 29.82 -6.42 -10.12
N VAL A 417 30.08 -6.25 -8.82
CA VAL A 417 31.37 -5.84 -8.28
C VAL A 417 31.96 -7.02 -7.52
N ILE A 418 33.10 -7.54 -7.96
CA ILE A 418 33.85 -8.60 -7.29
C ILE A 418 35.06 -7.95 -6.62
N MET A 419 35.16 -8.05 -5.29
CA MET A 419 36.29 -7.58 -4.50
C MET A 419 37.14 -8.77 -4.06
N ASP A 420 38.37 -8.82 -4.55
CA ASP A 420 39.40 -9.78 -4.19
C ASP A 420 40.40 -9.12 -3.23
N PHE A 421 40.19 -9.34 -1.94
CA PHE A 421 41.04 -8.78 -0.89
C PHE A 421 42.37 -9.52 -0.73
N LYS A 422 42.54 -10.70 -1.35
CA LYS A 422 43.83 -11.39 -1.36
C LYS A 422 44.78 -10.72 -2.35
N ASN A 423 44.25 -10.32 -3.51
CA ASN A 423 45.01 -9.62 -4.56
C ASN A 423 44.83 -8.10 -4.52
N MET A 424 44.12 -7.56 -3.51
CA MET A 424 43.80 -6.13 -3.35
C MET A 424 43.26 -5.49 -4.64
N THR A 425 42.36 -6.18 -5.33
CA THR A 425 41.80 -5.77 -6.61
C THR A 425 40.28 -5.89 -6.60
N GLN A 426 39.59 -4.90 -7.13
CA GLN A 426 38.15 -4.95 -7.40
C GLN A 426 37.87 -4.98 -8.91
N TYR A 427 36.88 -5.75 -9.31
CA TYR A 427 36.44 -5.91 -10.70
C TYR A 427 35.00 -5.44 -10.81
N VAL A 428 34.76 -4.43 -11.64
CA VAL A 428 33.44 -3.86 -11.91
C VAL A 428 32.97 -4.38 -13.27
N ILE A 429 31.95 -5.22 -13.26
CA ILE A 429 31.38 -5.88 -14.43
C ILE A 429 30.02 -5.24 -14.73
N ALA A 430 29.91 -4.58 -15.88
CA ALA A 430 28.67 -3.98 -16.36
C ALA A 430 27.75 -5.03 -16.99
N SER A 431 26.46 -4.71 -17.14
CA SER A 431 25.45 -5.62 -17.70
C SER A 431 25.70 -6.04 -19.15
N ASN A 432 26.48 -5.26 -19.91
CA ASN A 432 26.91 -5.59 -21.27
C ASN A 432 28.14 -6.52 -21.31
N GLY A 433 28.69 -6.91 -20.16
CA GLY A 433 29.85 -7.81 -20.05
C GLY A 433 31.20 -7.09 -19.99
N ASP A 434 31.23 -5.76 -20.11
CA ASP A 434 32.46 -4.98 -19.95
C ASP A 434 32.96 -5.07 -18.51
N CYS A 435 34.28 -5.23 -18.35
CA CYS A 435 34.90 -5.38 -17.05
C CYS A 435 36.05 -4.41 -16.87
N GLN A 436 36.10 -3.74 -15.71
CA GLN A 436 37.20 -2.87 -15.31
C GLN A 436 37.79 -3.34 -13.99
N SER A 437 39.10 -3.54 -13.92
CA SER A 437 39.82 -3.79 -12.66
C SER A 437 40.33 -2.50 -12.06
N ARG A 438 40.26 -2.35 -10.73
CA ARG A 438 40.81 -1.22 -9.98
C ARG A 438 41.49 -1.73 -8.70
N PRO A 439 42.53 -1.07 -8.19
CA PRO A 439 43.09 -1.43 -6.89
C PRO A 439 42.08 -1.18 -5.76
N LEU A 440 42.10 -2.03 -4.74
CA LEU A 440 41.46 -1.81 -3.45
C LEU A 440 42.45 -1.11 -2.51
N ASP A 441 42.00 -0.09 -1.81
CA ASP A 441 42.79 0.71 -0.86
C ASP A 441 42.41 0.45 0.60
N TYR A 442 41.54 -0.53 0.85
CA TYR A 442 41.14 -0.97 2.20
C TYR A 442 41.07 -2.50 2.29
N ALA A 443 41.30 -3.03 3.49
CA ALA A 443 41.21 -4.46 3.78
C ALA A 443 39.75 -4.95 3.93
N MET A 444 39.55 -6.28 3.92
CA MET A 444 38.24 -6.91 4.20
C MET A 444 37.87 -6.77 5.67
N LEU A 445 36.60 -6.52 6.01
CA LEU A 445 36.17 -6.42 7.42
C LEU A 445 36.27 -7.79 8.06
N GLU A 446 36.95 -7.91 9.20
CA GLU A 446 36.98 -9.15 9.96
C GLU A 446 35.55 -9.57 10.41
N PRO A 447 35.23 -10.88 10.38
CA PRO A 447 33.87 -11.37 10.63
C PRO A 447 33.44 -11.24 12.09
N CYS A 448 34.40 -11.23 13.01
CA CYS A 448 34.17 -11.15 14.44
C CYS A 448 34.15 -9.72 14.93
N MET A 449 33.14 -9.36 15.74
CA MET A 449 33.17 -8.11 16.48
C MET A 449 34.43 -8.07 17.37
N PRO A 450 35.10 -6.92 17.50
CA PRO A 450 36.30 -6.84 18.31
C PRO A 450 35.96 -7.03 19.80
N GLU A 451 36.91 -7.51 20.60
CA GLU A 451 36.69 -7.76 22.03
C GLU A 451 36.29 -6.50 22.81
N ASN A 452 36.72 -5.32 22.34
CA ASN A 452 36.37 -4.02 22.90
C ASN A 452 35.01 -3.50 22.42
N ALA A 453 34.22 -4.31 21.70
CA ALA A 453 32.89 -3.90 21.28
C ALA A 453 31.99 -3.65 22.49
N LYS A 454 31.28 -2.53 22.47
CA LYS A 454 30.35 -2.14 23.52
C LYS A 454 28.98 -2.72 23.20
N TYR A 455 28.48 -3.57 24.09
CA TYR A 455 27.12 -4.08 24.01
C TYR A 455 26.11 -2.95 24.31
N LEU A 456 25.09 -2.82 23.47
CA LEU A 456 24.07 -1.76 23.56
C LEU A 456 22.76 -2.25 24.19
N GLY A 457 22.56 -3.57 24.26
CA GLY A 457 21.34 -4.17 24.82
C GLY A 457 20.52 -4.93 23.79
N LYS A 458 19.44 -5.56 24.28
CA LYS A 458 18.41 -6.18 23.46
C LYS A 458 17.36 -5.15 23.05
N THR A 459 16.95 -5.19 21.80
CA THR A 459 15.84 -4.43 21.25
C THR A 459 14.87 -5.36 20.54
N TYR A 460 13.65 -4.89 20.29
CA TYR A 460 12.58 -5.68 19.69
C TYR A 460 11.86 -4.85 18.61
N VAL A 461 11.54 -5.47 17.49
CA VAL A 461 10.71 -4.90 16.43
C VAL A 461 9.47 -5.76 16.26
N GLY A 462 8.29 -5.16 16.46
CA GLY A 462 7.00 -5.86 16.44
C GLY A 462 6.35 -5.88 17.81
N PHE A 463 5.27 -6.65 17.96
CA PHE A 463 4.46 -6.68 19.19
C PHE A 463 4.18 -8.10 19.65
N GLY A 464 4.30 -8.33 20.97
CA GLY A 464 4.00 -9.61 21.59
C GLY A 464 4.85 -10.76 21.03
N SER A 465 4.21 -11.90 20.76
CA SER A 465 4.86 -13.10 20.22
C SER A 465 5.37 -12.98 18.78
N HIS A 466 5.06 -11.86 18.09
CA HIS A 466 5.49 -11.59 16.72
C HIS A 466 6.66 -10.61 16.67
N ALA A 467 7.19 -10.19 17.83
CA ALA A 467 8.35 -9.33 17.89
C ALA A 467 9.61 -10.11 17.48
N ALA A 468 10.38 -9.56 16.56
CA ALA A 468 11.73 -10.00 16.28
C ALA A 468 12.69 -9.33 17.26
N ASP A 469 13.51 -10.11 17.94
CA ASP A 469 14.49 -9.65 18.91
C ASP A 469 15.88 -9.50 18.28
N PHE A 470 16.61 -8.47 18.71
CA PHE A 470 17.94 -8.15 18.21
C PHE A 470 18.86 -7.70 19.34
N GLU A 471 20.15 -7.97 19.19
CA GLU A 471 21.22 -7.54 20.09
C GLU A 471 22.07 -6.47 19.41
N GLY A 472 22.19 -5.31 20.06
CA GLY A 472 22.95 -4.17 19.54
C GLY A 472 24.39 -4.12 20.04
N TRP A 473 25.30 -3.71 19.17
CA TRP A 473 26.73 -3.55 19.45
C TRP A 473 27.26 -2.26 18.80
N SER A 474 28.23 -1.60 19.44
CA SER A 474 28.97 -0.49 18.84
C SER A 474 30.47 -0.65 19.04
N PHE A 475 31.26 -0.31 18.02
CA PHE A 475 32.71 -0.39 18.07
C PHE A 475 33.33 0.48 16.97
N THR A 476 34.63 0.73 17.08
CA THR A 476 35.41 1.38 16.03
C THR A 476 36.40 0.38 15.44
N ARG A 477 36.72 0.55 14.16
CA ARG A 477 37.78 -0.19 13.48
C ARG A 477 38.71 0.79 12.77
N ALA A 478 39.95 0.79 13.24
CA ALA A 478 41.06 1.50 12.61
C ALA A 478 42.09 0.47 12.15
N ASP A 479 42.18 0.24 10.83
CA ASP A 479 43.16 -0.68 10.22
C ASP A 479 43.58 -0.18 8.82
N GLN A 480 44.30 -1.00 8.04
CA GLN A 480 44.86 -0.65 6.72
C GLN A 480 43.82 -0.01 5.79
N GLY A 481 43.81 1.33 5.75
CA GLY A 481 42.91 2.13 4.93
C GLY A 481 41.50 2.34 5.51
N ARG A 482 41.22 1.96 6.76
CA ARG A 482 39.90 2.17 7.38
C ARG A 482 40.01 2.90 8.70
N ASN A 483 39.11 3.86 8.89
CA ASN A 483 38.83 4.47 10.17
C ASN A 483 37.32 4.70 10.28
N ILE A 484 36.61 3.68 10.75
CA ILE A 484 35.15 3.65 10.77
C ILE A 484 34.62 3.38 12.19
N ALA A 485 33.51 4.04 12.52
CA ALA A 485 32.64 3.69 13.61
C ALA A 485 31.50 2.83 13.09
N MET A 486 31.20 1.75 13.80
CA MET A 486 30.16 0.80 13.45
C MET A 486 29.15 0.63 14.58
N THR A 487 27.89 0.57 14.21
CA THR A 487 26.79 0.10 15.07
C THR A 487 26.13 -1.08 14.37
N VAL A 488 26.03 -2.23 15.02
CA VAL A 488 25.52 -3.46 14.44
C VAL A 488 24.37 -3.99 15.30
N ALA A 489 23.28 -4.43 14.67
CA ALA A 489 22.24 -5.23 15.29
C ALA A 489 22.25 -6.64 14.70
N VAL A 490 22.29 -7.66 15.56
CA VAL A 490 22.32 -9.08 15.17
C VAL A 490 21.18 -9.86 15.81
N THR A 491 20.85 -11.03 15.24
CA THR A 491 19.96 -11.98 15.90
C THR A 491 20.63 -12.57 17.15
N PRO A 492 19.89 -12.74 18.27
CA PRO A 492 20.43 -13.40 19.46
C PRO A 492 20.89 -14.84 19.17
N GLY A 493 22.01 -15.24 19.75
CA GLY A 493 22.57 -16.61 19.61
C GLY A 493 23.37 -16.84 18.33
N ASP A 494 22.78 -16.60 17.16
CA ASP A 494 23.39 -16.97 15.86
C ASP A 494 24.20 -15.86 15.19
N CYS A 495 24.20 -14.64 15.76
CA CYS A 495 24.98 -13.50 15.27
C CYS A 495 24.72 -13.14 13.79
N VAL A 496 23.51 -13.37 13.29
CA VAL A 496 23.16 -13.01 11.91
C VAL A 496 22.93 -11.50 11.85
N PRO A 497 23.65 -10.75 10.99
CA PRO A 497 23.48 -9.32 10.88
C PRO A 497 22.08 -9.00 10.35
N VAL A 498 21.42 -8.05 11.00
CA VAL A 498 20.11 -7.52 10.61
C VAL A 498 20.26 -6.09 10.12
N MET A 499 21.07 -5.30 10.82
CA MET A 499 21.32 -3.90 10.50
C MET A 499 22.77 -3.54 10.83
N GLU A 500 23.41 -2.78 9.97
CA GLU A 500 24.72 -2.18 10.23
C GLU A 500 24.71 -0.71 9.87
N THR A 501 25.36 0.10 10.68
CA THR A 501 25.66 1.49 10.39
C THR A 501 27.16 1.65 10.36
N ILE A 502 27.67 2.28 9.31
CA ILE A 502 29.09 2.52 9.10
C ILE A 502 29.27 4.00 8.82
N THR A 503 30.02 4.68 9.68
CA THR A 503 30.38 6.09 9.54
C THR A 503 31.90 6.25 9.63
N GLY A 504 32.50 7.13 8.83
CA GLY A 504 33.94 7.39 8.86
C GLY A 504 34.57 7.33 7.48
N TYR A 505 35.74 6.71 7.35
CA TYR A 505 36.54 6.67 6.12
C TYR A 505 36.93 5.24 5.72
N LEU A 506 36.68 4.90 4.46
CA LEU A 506 37.15 3.69 3.75
C LEU A 506 38.02 4.15 2.58
N GLY A 507 39.32 3.94 2.67
CA GLY A 507 40.29 4.49 1.73
C GLY A 507 40.31 6.01 1.78
N GLN A 508 40.23 6.65 0.62
CA GLN A 508 40.02 8.11 0.51
C GLN A 508 38.55 8.55 0.56
N GLY A 509 37.60 7.59 0.60
CA GLY A 509 36.17 7.87 0.58
C GLY A 509 35.59 8.02 1.99
N GLN A 510 34.86 9.12 2.23
CA GLN A 510 34.00 9.22 3.41
C GLN A 510 32.75 8.34 3.21
N ILE A 511 32.40 7.55 4.23
CA ILE A 511 31.20 6.74 4.27
C ILE A 511 30.30 7.19 5.42
N ASP A 512 29.01 7.27 5.13
CA ASP A 512 27.94 7.39 6.12
C ASP A 512 26.76 6.58 5.56
N THR A 513 26.55 5.40 6.12
CA THR A 513 25.64 4.42 5.54
C THR A 513 24.96 3.59 6.60
N LEU A 514 23.66 3.41 6.42
CA LEU A 514 22.83 2.45 7.12
C LEU A 514 22.45 1.33 6.13
N VAL A 515 22.85 0.10 6.41
CA VAL A 515 22.47 -1.08 5.63
C VAL A 515 21.57 -2.01 6.43
N MET A 516 20.63 -2.63 5.73
CA MET A 516 19.78 -3.68 6.29
C MET A 516 19.97 -4.97 5.51
N PHE A 517 20.10 -6.08 6.23
CA PHE A 517 20.22 -7.42 5.66
C PHE A 517 18.86 -8.09 5.66
N THR A 518 18.46 -8.62 4.50
CA THR A 518 17.23 -9.36 4.30
C THR A 518 17.52 -10.65 3.54
N ALA A 519 16.64 -11.65 3.68
CA ALA A 519 16.78 -12.95 3.02
C ALA A 519 18.17 -13.60 3.22
N PHE A 520 18.75 -13.44 4.41
CA PHE A 520 20.05 -14.01 4.78
C PHE A 520 20.02 -15.54 4.66
N LYS A 521 21.00 -16.12 3.96
CA LYS A 521 21.10 -17.56 3.71
C LYS A 521 22.55 -18.01 3.73
N ALA A 522 22.75 -19.29 4.06
CA ALA A 522 24.03 -19.95 3.81
C ALA A 522 24.37 -19.89 2.31
N LEU A 523 25.64 -19.64 2.02
CA LEU A 523 26.15 -19.58 0.65
C LEU A 523 26.19 -20.99 0.05
N LYS A 524 25.36 -21.24 -0.98
CA LYS A 524 25.29 -22.55 -1.67
C LYS A 524 26.08 -22.59 -2.98
N ASP A 525 25.97 -21.54 -3.79
CA ASP A 525 26.65 -21.43 -5.07
C ASP A 525 27.92 -20.58 -4.92
N ARG A 526 29.08 -21.22 -5.10
CA ARG A 526 30.39 -20.55 -5.04
C ARG A 526 30.88 -20.07 -6.41
N SER A 527 30.19 -20.41 -7.50
CA SER A 527 30.55 -19.94 -8.85
C SER A 527 30.37 -18.42 -9.01
N VAL A 528 29.57 -17.80 -8.13
CA VAL A 528 29.36 -16.35 -8.07
C VAL A 528 30.64 -15.54 -7.89
N PHE A 529 31.71 -16.15 -7.36
CA PHE A 529 33.01 -15.52 -7.16
C PHE A 529 33.96 -15.63 -8.36
N ASN A 530 33.56 -16.37 -9.42
CA ASN A 530 34.41 -16.54 -10.59
C ASN A 530 34.58 -15.20 -11.32
N ILE A 531 35.82 -14.74 -11.45
CA ILE A 531 36.16 -13.53 -12.19
C ILE A 531 36.18 -13.88 -13.70
N PRO A 532 35.42 -13.16 -14.55
CA PRO A 532 35.43 -13.37 -15.99
C PRO A 532 36.85 -13.22 -16.59
N PRO A 533 37.25 -14.05 -17.58
CA PRO A 533 38.59 -13.96 -18.17
C PRO A 533 38.95 -12.59 -18.76
N ASN A 534 37.96 -11.87 -19.31
CA ASN A 534 38.12 -10.52 -19.87
C ASN A 534 38.37 -9.44 -18.79
N CYS A 535 38.23 -9.75 -17.51
CA CYS A 535 38.59 -8.84 -16.42
C CYS A 535 40.08 -8.77 -16.15
N PHE A 536 40.88 -9.72 -16.68
CA PHE A 536 42.32 -9.78 -16.47
C PHE A 536 43.12 -9.09 -17.59
N SER A 537 42.46 -8.54 -18.63
CA SER A 537 43.11 -8.09 -19.86
C SER A 537 43.63 -6.64 -19.87
N GLU A 538 43.79 -5.99 -18.70
CA GLU A 538 44.43 -4.66 -18.58
C GLU A 538 45.48 -4.61 -17.45
N MET A 539 46.37 -5.61 -17.40
CA MET A 539 47.66 -5.52 -16.69
C MET A 539 48.83 -5.66 -17.69
N MET A 540 48.87 -4.82 -18.72
CA MET A 540 50.09 -4.55 -19.49
C MET A 540 50.41 -3.06 -19.49
#